data_AF-A0A7R9Z9V6-F1
#
_entry.id   AF-A0A7R9Z9V6-F1
#
_cell.length_a   1.000
_cell.length_b   1.000
_cell.length_c   1.000
_cell.angle_alpha   90.00
_cell.angle_beta   90.00
_cell.angle_gamma   90.00
#
_symmetry.space_group_name_H-M   'P 1'
#
loop_
_entity.id
_entity.type
_entity.pdbx_description
1 polymer ?
#
loop_
_entity_poly.entity_id
_entity_poly.type
_entity_poly.pdbx_seq_one_letter_code
_entity_poly.pdbx_strand_id
1 'polypeptide(L)'
;CRVVQKALETLDDDLLPALLTEFHSSVQSCIHDQNGNHVIQKCIEVMCSKAKAAAAVGDSEMSRFMTDQIQFIIDDVLESVAPLSCHPYGCRVLQRILEHCTEQQKLRALDEIGKCHRTLLDDQYGNYVIQHVLQFGRPNDRDSILQIIVESGLLSLSRQKFASNVVEK
;
A
#
# COMPACT_ATOMS: atom_id res chain seq x y z
N CYS A 1 -11.55 16.59 -0.92
CA CYS A 1 -10.74 15.56 -1.61
C CYS A 1 -11.17 15.31 -3.06
N ARG A 2 -12.47 15.20 -3.40
CA ARG A 2 -12.93 14.78 -4.75
C ARG A 2 -12.37 15.60 -5.92
N VAL A 3 -12.27 16.93 -5.78
CA VAL A 3 -11.71 17.80 -6.83
C VAL A 3 -10.23 17.48 -7.08
N VAL A 4 -9.44 17.29 -6.02
CA VAL A 4 -8.01 16.93 -6.13
C VAL A 4 -7.84 15.56 -6.74
N GLN A 5 -8.65 14.57 -6.35
CA GLN A 5 -8.63 13.24 -6.97
C GLN A 5 -8.93 13.32 -8.47
N LYS A 6 -9.92 14.15 -8.86
CA LYS A 6 -10.24 14.34 -10.26
C LYS A 6 -9.10 15.03 -11.02
N ALA A 7 -8.46 16.03 -10.40
CA ALA A 7 -7.31 16.70 -10.96
C ALA A 7 -6.15 15.71 -11.22
N LEU A 8 -5.84 14.82 -10.28
CA LEU A 8 -4.83 13.77 -10.48
C LEU A 8 -5.14 12.90 -11.71
N GLU A 9 -6.40 12.58 -11.97
CA GLU A 9 -6.80 11.74 -13.10
C GLU A 9 -6.78 12.47 -14.46
N THR A 10 -7.03 13.77 -14.48
CA THR A 10 -7.29 14.52 -15.72
C THR A 10 -6.21 15.52 -16.10
N LEU A 11 -5.32 15.88 -15.17
CA LEU A 11 -4.23 16.80 -15.49
C LEU A 11 -3.24 16.15 -16.46
N ASP A 12 -2.66 17.01 -17.28
CA ASP A 12 -1.55 16.67 -18.14
C ASP A 12 -0.33 16.25 -17.30
N ASP A 13 0.48 15.37 -17.87
CA ASP A 13 1.58 14.70 -17.19
C ASP A 13 2.66 15.67 -16.67
N ASP A 14 2.78 16.84 -17.29
CA ASP A 14 3.68 17.93 -16.93
C ASP A 14 3.22 18.74 -15.70
N LEU A 15 1.91 18.75 -15.40
CA LEU A 15 1.35 19.48 -14.26
C LEU A 15 1.25 18.63 -12.98
N LEU A 16 1.27 17.30 -13.11
CA LEU A 16 1.18 16.38 -11.96
C LEU A 16 2.30 16.57 -10.93
N PRO A 17 3.59 16.75 -11.30
CA PRO A 17 4.67 17.00 -10.35
C PRO A 17 4.40 18.18 -9.41
N ALA A 18 3.89 19.30 -9.97
CA ALA A 18 3.59 20.50 -9.19
C ALA A 18 2.48 20.23 -8.17
N LEU A 19 1.43 19.51 -8.58
CA LEU A 19 0.35 19.13 -7.67
C LEU A 19 0.83 18.17 -6.58
N LEU A 20 1.68 17.19 -6.90
CA LEU A 20 2.21 16.22 -5.94
C LEU A 20 3.15 16.87 -4.92
N THR A 21 3.87 17.92 -5.32
CA THR A 21 4.81 18.63 -4.45
C THR A 21 4.14 19.22 -3.21
N GLU A 22 2.88 19.66 -3.34
CA GLU A 22 2.08 20.22 -2.24
C GLU A 22 1.87 19.22 -1.07
N PHE A 23 2.05 17.92 -1.30
CA PHE A 23 1.87 16.89 -0.27
C PHE A 23 3.16 16.52 0.48
N HIS A 24 4.33 16.98 0.06
CA HIS A 24 5.62 16.51 0.59
C HIS A 24 5.76 16.63 2.12
N SER A 25 5.23 17.69 2.72
CA SER A 25 5.31 17.93 4.17
C SER A 25 4.11 17.39 4.95
N SER A 26 3.14 16.78 4.27
CA SER A 26 1.82 16.50 4.83
C SER A 26 1.31 15.09 4.58
N VAL A 27 2.13 14.17 4.02
CA VAL A 27 1.70 12.79 3.70
C VAL A 27 1.10 12.10 4.92
N GLN A 28 1.81 12.06 6.04
CA GLN A 28 1.33 11.43 7.27
C GLN A 28 0.00 12.02 7.75
N SER A 29 -0.11 13.35 7.80
CA SER A 29 -1.34 14.04 8.17
C SER A 29 -2.49 13.70 7.21
N CYS A 30 -2.22 13.63 5.91
CA CYS A 30 -3.21 13.26 4.91
C CYS A 30 -3.68 11.81 5.09
N ILE A 31 -2.77 10.86 5.37
CA ILE A 31 -3.12 9.45 5.60
C ILE A 31 -4.07 9.30 6.80
N HIS A 32 -3.89 10.10 7.85
CA HIS A 32 -4.72 10.05 9.04
C HIS A 32 -6.04 10.83 8.90
N ASP A 33 -6.20 11.64 7.85
CA ASP A 33 -7.44 12.36 7.58
C ASP A 33 -8.45 11.49 6.81
N GLN A 34 -9.73 11.60 7.19
CA GLN A 34 -10.84 10.86 6.58
C GLN A 34 -11.02 11.14 5.06
N ASN A 35 -10.55 12.28 4.57
CA ASN A 35 -10.61 12.68 3.16
C ASN A 35 -9.23 12.63 2.48
N GLY A 36 -8.18 12.99 3.20
CA GLY A 36 -6.79 13.04 2.73
C GLY A 36 -6.27 11.67 2.33
N ASN A 37 -6.65 10.61 3.04
CA ASN A 37 -6.19 9.25 2.72
C ASN A 37 -6.59 8.83 1.31
N HIS A 38 -7.76 9.27 0.84
CA HIS A 38 -8.22 8.99 -0.51
C HIS A 38 -7.40 9.72 -1.57
N VAL A 39 -6.84 10.89 -1.25
CA VAL A 39 -5.94 11.61 -2.15
C VAL A 39 -4.61 10.85 -2.24
N ILE A 40 -4.04 10.42 -1.12
CA ILE A 40 -2.78 9.64 -1.10
C ILE A 40 -2.92 8.33 -1.87
N GLN A 41 -4.02 7.59 -1.65
CA GLN A 41 -4.33 6.39 -2.43
C GLN A 41 -4.42 6.69 -3.93
N LYS A 42 -5.08 7.80 -4.31
CA LYS A 42 -5.22 8.20 -5.71
C LYS A 42 -3.89 8.59 -6.35
N CYS A 43 -2.99 9.26 -5.62
CA CYS A 43 -1.64 9.54 -6.09
C CYS A 43 -0.91 8.24 -6.47
N ILE A 44 -0.96 7.22 -5.61
CA ILE A 44 -0.34 5.91 -5.88
C ILE A 44 -0.97 5.25 -7.11
N GLU A 45 -2.30 5.15 -7.15
CA GLU A 45 -3.02 4.51 -8.26
C GLU A 45 -2.69 5.15 -9.62
N VAL A 46 -2.83 6.48 -9.71
CA VAL A 46 -2.68 7.22 -10.97
C VAL A 46 -1.23 7.16 -11.45
N MET A 47 -0.28 7.47 -10.58
CA MET A 47 1.13 7.58 -10.97
C MET A 47 1.69 6.22 -11.36
N CYS A 48 1.34 5.16 -10.62
CA CYS A 48 1.71 3.80 -11.02
C CYS A 48 1.02 3.35 -12.31
N SER A 49 -0.24 3.74 -12.55
CA SER A 49 -0.92 3.42 -13.80
C SER A 49 -0.28 4.11 -15.00
N LYS A 50 0.09 5.40 -14.88
CA LYS A 50 0.80 6.16 -15.91
C LYS A 50 2.21 5.60 -16.14
N ALA A 51 2.93 5.27 -15.07
CA ALA A 51 4.24 4.63 -15.17
C ALA A 51 4.18 3.30 -15.95
N LYS A 52 3.15 2.47 -15.69
CA LYS A 52 2.93 1.20 -16.41
C LYS A 52 2.55 1.43 -17.87
N ALA A 53 1.72 2.42 -18.17
CA ALA A 53 1.34 2.77 -19.54
C ALA A 53 2.55 3.23 -20.36
N ALA A 54 3.41 4.08 -19.79
CA ALA A 54 4.66 4.51 -20.40
C ALA A 54 5.61 3.32 -20.68
N ALA A 55 5.78 2.41 -19.70
CA ALA A 55 6.57 1.20 -19.89
C ALA A 55 6.02 0.31 -21.02
N ALA A 56 4.70 0.18 -21.14
CA ALA A 56 4.06 -0.65 -22.16
C ALA A 56 4.30 -0.14 -23.60
N VAL A 57 4.56 1.15 -23.78
CA VAL A 57 4.93 1.75 -25.08
C VAL A 57 6.44 1.89 -25.26
N GLY A 58 7.25 1.34 -24.34
CA GLY A 58 8.72 1.37 -24.41
C GLY A 58 9.38 2.63 -23.85
N ASP A 59 8.60 3.57 -23.31
CA ASP A 59 9.12 4.81 -22.73
C ASP A 59 9.56 4.59 -21.27
N SER A 60 10.78 4.07 -21.14
CA SER A 60 11.38 3.75 -19.84
C SER A 60 11.74 5.00 -19.04
N GLU A 61 11.99 6.14 -19.71
CA GLU A 61 12.34 7.40 -19.06
C GLU A 61 11.10 7.99 -18.38
N MET A 62 9.98 8.09 -19.12
CA MET A 62 8.70 8.53 -18.57
C MET A 62 8.20 7.59 -17.47
N SER A 63 8.36 6.28 -17.65
CA SER A 63 7.96 5.30 -16.63
C SER A 63 8.70 5.53 -15.30
N ARG A 64 10.02 5.75 -15.38
CA ARG A 64 10.84 6.05 -14.20
C ARG A 64 10.46 7.39 -13.60
N PHE A 65 10.33 8.43 -14.42
CA PHE A 65 9.93 9.76 -13.98
C PHE A 65 8.64 9.72 -13.16
N MET A 66 7.59 9.07 -13.68
CA MET A 66 6.29 8.91 -13.00
C MET A 66 6.40 8.12 -11.68
N THR A 67 7.27 7.10 -11.64
CA THR A 67 7.53 6.32 -10.43
C THR A 67 8.21 7.17 -9.35
N ASP A 68 9.19 7.99 -9.75
CA ASP A 68 9.97 8.83 -8.84
C ASP A 68 9.11 9.95 -8.23
N GLN A 69 8.10 10.44 -8.95
CA GLN A 69 7.21 11.50 -8.46
C GLN A 69 6.45 11.15 -7.17
N ILE A 70 6.25 9.87 -6.86
CA ILE A 70 5.56 9.45 -5.63
C ILE A 70 6.50 8.80 -4.62
N GLN A 71 7.81 8.80 -4.86
CA GLN A 71 8.76 8.08 -4.02
C GLN A 71 8.74 8.61 -2.57
N PHE A 72 8.56 9.92 -2.38
CA PHE A 72 8.39 10.53 -1.06
C PHE A 72 7.18 9.98 -0.28
N ILE A 73 6.05 9.69 -0.97
CA ILE A 73 4.87 9.08 -0.33
C ILE A 73 5.21 7.67 0.14
N ILE A 74 5.92 6.91 -0.69
CA ILE A 74 6.32 5.54 -0.37
C ILE A 74 7.26 5.55 0.83
N ASP A 75 8.28 6.43 0.82
CA ASP A 75 9.24 6.53 1.92
C ASP A 75 8.55 6.89 3.24
N ASP A 76 7.68 7.91 3.26
CA ASP A 76 6.89 8.29 4.44
C ASP A 76 6.04 7.14 4.97
N VAL A 77 5.35 6.38 4.09
CA VAL A 77 4.55 5.21 4.51
C VAL A 77 5.43 4.12 5.12
N LEU A 78 6.60 3.88 4.53
CA LEU A 78 7.52 2.83 4.97
C LEU A 78 8.16 3.12 6.33
N GLU A 79 8.26 4.40 6.73
CA GLU A 79 8.72 4.77 8.08
C GLU A 79 7.74 4.34 9.20
N SER A 80 6.48 4.02 8.87
CA SER A 80 5.41 3.78 9.85
C SER A 80 4.49 2.61 9.47
N VAL A 81 5.02 1.56 8.85
CA VAL A 81 4.21 0.43 8.34
C VAL A 81 3.35 -0.23 9.41
N ALA A 82 3.90 -0.58 10.57
CA ALA A 82 3.15 -1.26 11.63
C ALA A 82 1.94 -0.43 12.13
N PRO A 83 2.09 0.83 12.60
CA PRO A 83 0.94 1.62 13.04
C PRO A 83 -0.04 1.92 11.89
N LEU A 84 0.44 2.17 10.67
CA LEU A 84 -0.44 2.42 9.53
C LEU A 84 -1.25 1.18 9.13
N SER A 85 -0.67 -0.01 9.24
CA SER A 85 -1.37 -1.27 8.94
C SER A 85 -2.57 -1.52 9.87
N CYS A 86 -2.48 -1.08 11.12
CA CYS A 86 -3.57 -1.16 12.10
C CYS A 86 -4.44 0.12 12.14
N HIS A 87 -4.30 1.02 11.16
CA HIS A 87 -5.10 2.24 11.08
C HIS A 87 -6.24 2.09 10.06
N PRO A 88 -7.47 2.59 10.33
CA PRO A 88 -8.62 2.47 9.41
C PRO A 88 -8.38 3.00 8.00
N TYR A 89 -7.50 3.99 7.87
CA TYR A 89 -7.15 4.61 6.58
C TYR A 89 -5.76 4.21 6.09
N GLY A 90 -4.81 4.01 7.02
CA GLY A 90 -3.42 3.69 6.69
C GLY A 90 -3.30 2.32 6.02
N CYS A 91 -4.10 1.36 6.47
CA CYS A 91 -4.11 0.01 5.90
C CYS A 91 -4.48 0.03 4.42
N ARG A 92 -5.33 0.98 3.99
CA ARG A 92 -5.76 1.14 2.59
C ARG A 92 -4.64 1.68 1.72
N VAL A 93 -3.84 2.62 2.23
CA VAL A 93 -2.66 3.15 1.53
C VAL A 93 -1.65 2.05 1.31
N LEU A 94 -1.37 1.24 2.33
CA LEU A 94 -0.44 0.12 2.22
C LEU A 94 -0.92 -0.96 1.24
N GLN A 95 -2.23 -1.24 1.20
CA GLN A 95 -2.82 -2.11 0.19
C GLN A 95 -2.59 -1.58 -1.24
N ARG A 96 -2.75 -0.27 -1.49
CA ARG A 96 -2.46 0.32 -2.81
C ARG A 96 -0.99 0.17 -3.21
N ILE A 97 -0.06 0.26 -2.25
CA ILE A 97 1.37 0.00 -2.53
C ILE A 97 1.56 -1.44 -3.02
N LEU A 98 1.01 -2.43 -2.33
CA LEU A 98 1.13 -3.84 -2.70
C LEU A 98 0.49 -4.17 -4.06
N GLU A 99 -0.58 -3.47 -4.43
CA GLU A 99 -1.29 -3.67 -5.70
C GLU A 99 -0.59 -2.97 -6.89
N HIS A 100 -0.23 -1.71 -6.71
CA HIS A 100 0.05 -0.82 -7.84
C HIS A 100 1.52 -0.50 -8.03
N CYS A 101 2.30 -0.39 -6.96
CA CYS A 101 3.69 0.08 -7.04
C CYS A 101 4.60 -0.85 -7.83
N THR A 102 5.83 -0.39 -8.08
CA THR A 102 6.86 -1.23 -8.71
C THR A 102 7.24 -2.39 -7.81
N GLU A 103 7.77 -3.47 -8.38
CA GLU A 103 8.24 -4.62 -7.59
C GLU A 103 9.27 -4.20 -6.54
N GLN A 104 10.18 -3.27 -6.84
CA GLN A 104 11.14 -2.75 -5.88
C GLN A 104 10.46 -2.08 -4.67
N GLN A 105 9.46 -1.23 -4.90
CA GLN A 105 8.72 -0.55 -3.82
C GLN A 105 7.88 -1.55 -3.00
N LYS A 106 7.25 -2.53 -3.66
CA LYS A 106 6.50 -3.61 -2.99
C LYS A 106 7.40 -4.44 -2.09
N LEU A 107 8.59 -4.82 -2.57
CA LEU A 107 9.55 -5.61 -1.79
C LEU A 107 9.94 -4.89 -0.49
N ARG A 108 10.21 -3.58 -0.56
CA ARG A 108 10.47 -2.77 0.64
C ARG A 108 9.28 -2.77 1.61
N ALA A 109 8.05 -2.67 1.10
CA ALA A 109 6.85 -2.75 1.93
C ALA A 109 6.69 -4.13 2.58
N LEU A 110 6.91 -5.21 1.82
CA LEU A 110 6.84 -6.58 2.33
C LEU A 110 7.88 -6.85 3.41
N ASP A 111 9.09 -6.32 3.27
CA ASP A 111 10.15 -6.45 4.29
C ASP A 111 9.75 -5.80 5.62
N GLU A 112 9.07 -4.65 5.60
CA GLU A 112 8.57 -3.99 6.81
C GLU A 112 7.32 -4.68 7.38
N ILE A 113 6.39 -5.12 6.51
CA ILE A 113 5.18 -5.87 6.93
C ILE A 113 5.56 -7.21 7.57
N GLY A 114 6.59 -7.88 7.05
CA GLY A 114 7.11 -9.15 7.58
C GLY A 114 7.50 -9.08 9.05
N LYS A 115 7.91 -7.90 9.54
CA LYS A 115 8.28 -7.66 10.95
C LYS A 115 7.06 -7.63 11.88
N CYS A 116 5.85 -7.44 11.36
CA CYS A 116 4.64 -7.30 12.15
C CYS A 116 3.50 -8.26 11.76
N HIS A 117 3.75 -9.29 10.94
CA HIS A 117 2.74 -10.27 10.51
C HIS A 117 1.82 -10.77 11.63
N ARG A 118 2.42 -11.16 12.76
CA ARG A 118 1.68 -11.71 13.92
C ARG A 118 0.70 -10.70 14.51
N THR A 119 1.08 -9.42 14.59
CA THR A 119 0.22 -8.34 15.09
C THR A 119 -0.91 -8.01 14.12
N LEU A 120 -0.66 -8.13 12.81
CA LEU A 120 -1.65 -7.76 11.82
C LEU A 120 -2.70 -8.86 11.61
N LEU A 121 -2.36 -10.12 11.87
CA LEU A 121 -3.19 -11.27 11.54
C LEU A 121 -4.57 -11.22 12.21
N ASP A 122 -4.66 -10.78 13.47
CA ASP A 122 -5.89 -10.68 14.24
C ASP A 122 -6.38 -9.24 14.47
N ASP A 123 -5.68 -8.24 13.94
CA ASP A 123 -6.09 -6.84 13.99
C ASP A 123 -7.29 -6.55 13.08
N GLN A 124 -8.18 -5.66 13.52
CA GLN A 124 -9.42 -5.31 12.81
C GLN A 124 -9.20 -4.68 11.43
N TYR A 125 -8.03 -4.10 11.16
CA TYR A 125 -7.62 -3.51 9.89
C TYR A 125 -6.43 -4.25 9.27
N GLY A 126 -5.46 -4.64 10.10
CA GLY A 126 -4.25 -5.35 9.69
C GLY A 126 -4.53 -6.68 8.97
N ASN A 127 -5.63 -7.37 9.32
CA ASN A 127 -6.00 -8.63 8.67
C ASN A 127 -6.19 -8.47 7.15
N TYR A 128 -6.62 -7.29 6.69
CA TYR A 128 -6.74 -7.00 5.27
C TYR A 128 -5.38 -6.81 4.59
N VAL A 129 -4.40 -6.23 5.29
CA VAL A 129 -3.02 -6.13 4.79
C VAL A 129 -2.44 -7.53 4.61
N ILE A 130 -2.63 -8.43 5.58
CA ILE A 130 -2.18 -9.83 5.48
C ILE A 130 -2.82 -10.55 4.28
N GLN A 131 -4.12 -10.37 4.05
CA GLN A 131 -4.77 -10.93 2.85
C GLN A 131 -4.14 -10.41 1.55
N HIS A 132 -3.67 -9.16 1.51
CA HIS A 132 -2.97 -8.62 0.33
C HIS A 132 -1.53 -9.17 0.23
N VAL A 133 -0.86 -9.46 1.34
CA VAL A 133 0.42 -10.19 1.31
C VAL A 133 0.21 -11.61 0.77
N LEU A 134 -0.86 -12.29 1.12
CA LEU A 134 -1.19 -13.61 0.57
C LEU A 134 -1.41 -13.57 -0.96
N GLN A 135 -1.98 -12.47 -1.47
CA GLN A 135 -2.26 -12.29 -2.88
C GLN A 135 -1.05 -11.81 -3.69
N PHE A 136 -0.33 -10.79 -3.19
CA PHE A 136 0.70 -10.05 -3.93
C PHE A 136 2.12 -10.22 -3.38
N GLY A 137 2.28 -10.83 -2.20
CA GLY A 137 3.57 -11.05 -1.55
C GLY A 137 4.38 -12.20 -2.15
N ARG A 138 5.65 -12.29 -1.75
CA ARG A 138 6.57 -13.37 -2.17
C ARG A 138 6.16 -14.70 -1.54
N PRO A 139 6.60 -15.84 -2.10
CA PRO A 139 6.41 -17.15 -1.47
C PRO A 139 6.84 -17.17 0.01
N ASN A 140 8.01 -16.62 0.33
CA ASN A 140 8.52 -16.58 1.72
C ASN A 140 7.64 -15.77 2.68
N ASP A 141 6.99 -14.69 2.20
CA ASP A 141 6.08 -13.91 3.04
C ASP A 141 4.82 -14.74 3.37
N ARG A 142 4.31 -15.49 2.38
CA ARG A 142 3.15 -16.38 2.53
C ARG A 142 3.47 -17.55 3.46
N ASP A 143 4.64 -18.16 3.29
CA ASP A 143 5.12 -19.25 4.14
C ASP A 143 5.27 -18.79 5.59
N SER A 144 5.78 -17.56 5.81
CA SER A 144 5.85 -16.95 7.14
C SER A 144 4.47 -16.79 7.78
N ILE A 145 3.46 -16.32 7.04
CA ILE A 145 2.09 -16.20 7.53
C ILE A 145 1.51 -17.58 7.87
N LEU A 146 1.70 -18.57 7.00
CA LEU A 146 1.24 -19.94 7.22
C LEU A 146 1.85 -20.54 8.50
N GLN A 147 3.15 -20.33 8.69
CA GLN A 147 3.85 -20.79 9.89
C GLN A 147 3.26 -20.16 11.17
N ILE A 148 2.95 -18.87 11.14
CA ILE A 148 2.29 -18.18 12.27
C ILE A 148 0.89 -18.77 12.54
N ILE A 149 0.13 -19.10 11.49
CA ILE A 149 -1.21 -19.72 11.62
C ILE A 149 -1.11 -21.09 12.30
N VAL A 150 -0.16 -21.92 11.88
CA VAL A 150 0.08 -23.25 12.44
C VAL A 150 0.49 -23.15 13.91
N GLU A 151 1.45 -22.28 14.23
CA GLU A 151 1.93 -22.06 15.61
C GLU A 151 0.87 -21.48 16.54
N SER A 152 0.01 -20.60 16.02
CA SER A 152 -1.05 -19.94 16.81
C SER A 152 -2.33 -20.79 16.90
N GLY A 153 -2.39 -21.90 16.18
CA GLY A 153 -3.47 -22.86 16.18
C GLY A 153 -4.58 -22.52 15.18
N LEU A 154 -4.60 -23.23 14.05
CA LEU A 154 -5.57 -23.08 12.97
C LEU A 154 -7.02 -23.00 13.47
N LEU A 155 -7.46 -23.98 14.27
CA LEU A 155 -8.83 -24.04 14.78
C LEU A 155 -9.20 -22.81 15.65
N SER A 156 -8.24 -22.28 16.39
CA SER A 156 -8.44 -21.08 17.23
C SER A 156 -8.67 -19.86 16.32
N LEU A 157 -7.77 -19.65 15.36
CA LEU A 157 -7.82 -18.53 14.43
C LEU A 157 -9.06 -18.57 13.53
N SER A 158 -9.51 -19.76 13.09
CA SER A 158 -10.74 -19.93 12.30
C SER A 158 -12.01 -19.45 13.02
N ARG A 159 -11.97 -19.29 14.35
CA ARG A 159 -13.12 -18.84 15.16
C ARG A 159 -12.99 -17.38 15.60
N GLN A 160 -11.87 -16.73 15.32
CA GLN A 160 -11.65 -15.32 15.65
C GLN A 160 -12.19 -14.42 14.55
N LYS A 161 -12.88 -13.33 14.94
CA LYS A 161 -13.60 -12.43 14.02
C LYS A 161 -12.79 -11.92 12.83
N PHE A 162 -11.50 -11.62 13.02
CA PHE A 162 -10.64 -11.00 12.01
C PHE A 162 -9.69 -12.02 11.38
N ALA A 163 -9.03 -12.83 12.21
CA ALA A 163 -8.10 -13.86 11.73
C ALA A 163 -8.79 -14.95 10.89
N SER A 164 -10.10 -15.21 11.08
CA SER A 164 -10.83 -16.16 10.25
C SER A 164 -10.77 -15.79 8.76
N ASN A 165 -10.79 -14.49 8.44
CA ASN A 165 -10.72 -14.00 7.06
C ASN A 165 -9.33 -14.26 6.43
N VAL A 166 -8.28 -14.26 7.25
CA VAL A 166 -6.92 -14.59 6.81
C VAL A 166 -6.81 -16.08 6.56
N VAL A 167 -7.37 -16.91 7.44
CA VAL A 167 -7.34 -18.37 7.31
C VAL A 167 -8.13 -18.87 6.09
N GLU A 168 -9.19 -18.18 5.70
CA GLU A 168 -10.00 -18.52 4.51
C GLU A 168 -9.29 -18.22 3.18
N LYS A 169 -8.33 -17.29 3.18
CA LYS A 169 -7.73 -16.71 1.98
C LYS A 169 -6.63 -17.59 1.37
#